data_AF-A0A3D1BSR7-F1
#
_entry.id   AF-A0A3D1BSR7-F1
#
_cell.length_a   1.000
_cell.length_b   1.000
_cell.length_c   1.000
_cell.angle_alpha   90.00
_cell.angle_beta   90.00
_cell.angle_gamma   90.00
#
_symmetry.space_group_name_H-M   'P 1'
#
loop_
_entity.id
_entity.type
_entity.pdbx_description
1 polymer ?
#
loop_
_entity_poly.entity_id
_entity_poly.type
_entity_poly.pdbx_seq_one_letter_code
_entity_poly.pdbx_strand_id
1 'polypeptide(L)'
;MKTIPVLFFILVLSFSYSYARAQTDSVSIDTANVLHEDNSSKLIQLPQGSESQGILQEGNVIDPSVSGGFSLVTLLRGILGMFVILFLAWIFSVNRKAIVWRTVIIGLAIQLILAISILYVPFVRVSFEFVGKIFVKILDFTKEGSTFLFGSLMDVDKLGSIFAFQILPTIIFFSALTSLLFYLGIIQKVVYGLAWLMTKTMHLSGAESLSVAGNIFLGQTESPLMVKEYLP
;
A
#
# COMPACT_ATOMS: atom_id res chain seq x y z
N MET A 1 -2.72 -25.34 25.41
CA MET A 1 -2.89 -24.50 24.20
C MET A 1 -2.92 -22.98 24.44
N LYS A 2 -3.08 -22.48 25.69
CA LYS A 2 -3.17 -21.02 25.97
C LYS A 2 -1.82 -20.30 26.19
N THR A 3 -0.72 -21.00 26.45
CA THR A 3 0.60 -20.41 26.79
C THR A 3 1.49 -20.11 25.59
N ILE A 4 1.29 -20.80 24.47
CA ILE A 4 2.03 -20.63 23.21
C ILE A 4 1.87 -19.21 22.60
N PRO A 5 0.65 -18.60 22.54
CA PRO A 5 0.53 -17.25 21.98
C PRO A 5 1.19 -16.17 22.84
N VAL A 6 1.24 -16.35 24.16
CA VAL A 6 1.86 -15.39 25.09
C VAL A 6 3.39 -15.39 24.97
N LEU A 7 3.99 -16.57 24.88
CA LEU A 7 5.45 -16.70 24.72
C LEU A 7 5.92 -16.10 23.38
N PHE A 8 5.10 -16.26 22.33
CA PHE A 8 5.36 -15.69 21.01
C PHE A 8 5.26 -14.16 21.01
N PHE A 9 4.26 -13.60 21.70
CA PHE A 9 4.12 -12.14 21.85
C PHE A 9 5.35 -11.52 22.55
N ILE A 10 5.89 -12.18 23.58
CA ILE A 10 7.11 -11.75 24.27
C ILE A 10 8.33 -11.84 23.36
N LEU A 11 8.44 -12.87 22.53
CA LEU A 11 9.55 -13.03 21.58
C LEU A 11 9.52 -11.96 20.48
N VAL A 12 8.34 -11.63 19.95
CA VAL A 12 8.16 -10.55 18.96
C VAL A 12 8.49 -9.18 19.55
N LEU A 13 8.06 -8.91 20.79
CA LEU A 13 8.42 -7.69 21.52
C LEU A 13 9.93 -7.59 21.75
N SER A 14 10.58 -8.69 22.10
CA SER A 14 12.03 -8.74 22.34
C SER A 14 12.82 -8.50 21.05
N PHE A 15 12.35 -9.04 19.93
CA PHE A 15 12.99 -8.84 18.62
C PHE A 15 12.81 -7.41 18.10
N SER A 16 11.61 -6.83 18.26
CA SER A 16 11.35 -5.42 17.94
C SER A 16 12.19 -4.46 18.81
N TYR A 17 12.37 -4.77 20.09
CA TYR A 17 13.21 -3.97 20.99
C TYR A 17 14.69 -4.03 20.59
N SER A 18 15.19 -5.21 20.23
CA SER A 18 16.56 -5.37 19.71
C SER A 18 16.77 -4.62 18.40
N TYR A 19 15.76 -4.59 17.52
CA TYR A 19 15.83 -3.86 16.25
C TYR A 19 15.85 -2.34 16.45
N ALA A 20 15.01 -1.82 17.35
CA ALA A 20 15.00 -0.39 17.70
C ALA A 20 16.35 0.08 18.28
N ARG A 21 16.99 -0.78 19.08
CA ARG A 21 18.32 -0.49 19.64
C ARG A 21 19.40 -0.40 18.56
N ALA A 22 19.41 -1.35 17.61
CA ALA A 22 20.38 -1.36 16.51
C ALA A 22 20.29 -0.10 15.62
N GLN A 23 19.10 0.48 15.48
CA GLN A 23 18.89 1.69 14.67
C GLN A 23 19.33 2.98 15.39
N THR A 24 19.34 2.99 16.73
CA THR A 24 19.86 4.12 17.52
C THR A 24 21.39 4.18 17.45
N ASP A 25 22.05 3.02 17.41
CA ASP A 25 23.50 2.91 17.33
C ASP A 25 24.04 3.40 15.97
N SER A 26 23.32 3.19 14.86
CA SER A 26 23.72 3.69 13.54
C SER A 26 23.56 5.21 13.40
N VAL A 27 22.48 5.79 13.95
CA VAL A 27 22.23 7.25 13.90
C VAL A 27 23.28 8.04 14.70
N SER A 28 23.79 7.43 15.78
CA SER A 28 24.85 8.01 16.61
C SER A 28 26.20 8.08 15.88
N ILE A 29 26.48 7.15 14.96
CA ILE A 29 27.72 7.12 14.17
C ILE A 29 27.67 8.13 13.01
N ASP A 30 26.52 8.28 12.34
CA ASP A 30 26.37 9.24 11.25
C ASP A 30 26.45 10.69 11.75
N THR A 31 25.91 10.98 12.94
CA THR A 31 26.00 12.32 13.55
C THR A 31 27.44 12.69 13.91
N ALA A 32 28.29 11.73 14.29
CA ALA A 32 29.69 11.98 14.61
C ALA A 32 30.54 12.29 13.35
N ASN A 33 30.20 11.72 12.20
CA ASN A 33 30.90 11.99 10.94
C ASN A 33 30.49 13.34 10.32
N VAL A 34 29.24 13.76 10.49
CA VAL A 34 28.74 15.06 9.97
C VAL A 34 29.41 16.27 10.64
N LEU A 35 29.87 16.15 11.89
CA LEU A 35 30.54 17.24 12.60
C LEU A 35 31.99 17.50 12.14
N HIS A 36 32.57 16.61 11.32
CA HIS A 36 33.94 16.76 10.81
C HIS A 36 34.03 17.30 9.38
N GLU A 37 32.91 17.44 8.65
CA GLU A 37 32.92 17.77 7.22
C GLU A 37 32.41 19.20 6.88
N ASP A 38 32.19 20.06 7.89
CA ASP A 38 31.48 21.35 7.73
C ASP A 38 32.36 22.63 7.77
N ASN A 39 33.66 22.62 7.43
CA ASN A 39 34.44 23.87 7.59
C ASN A 39 35.52 24.23 6.57
N SER A 40 35.41 23.85 5.29
CA SER A 40 36.39 24.34 4.28
C SER A 40 35.87 24.71 2.89
N SER A 41 34.57 24.68 2.61
CA SER A 41 34.07 25.12 1.29
C SER A 41 32.68 25.73 1.32
N LYS A 42 32.54 26.87 2.01
CA LYS A 42 31.45 27.83 1.75
C LYS A 42 31.76 29.22 2.34
N LEU A 43 32.73 29.91 1.75
CA LEU A 43 32.76 31.37 1.83
C LEU A 43 32.43 31.93 0.45
N ILE A 44 31.47 32.87 0.45
CA ILE A 44 31.03 33.79 -0.62
C ILE A 44 29.83 33.30 -1.47
N GLN A 45 28.62 33.58 -0.98
CA GLN A 45 27.61 34.41 -1.67
C GLN A 45 26.35 34.58 -0.79
N LEU A 46 25.94 35.83 -0.52
CA LEU A 46 24.58 36.15 -0.09
C LEU A 46 23.68 36.35 -1.32
N PRO A 47 22.45 35.82 -1.31
CA PRO A 47 21.33 36.62 -1.80
C PRO A 47 20.04 36.52 -0.96
N GLN A 48 19.33 37.63 -1.05
CA GLN A 48 17.99 37.99 -0.58
C GLN A 48 16.87 37.02 -1.00
N GLY A 49 15.79 36.99 -0.21
CA GLY A 49 14.44 36.60 -0.66
C GLY A 49 13.97 35.22 -0.21
N SER A 50 13.21 35.15 0.88
CA SER A 50 12.56 33.94 1.36
C SER A 50 11.38 33.53 0.48
N GLU A 51 11.65 32.80 -0.60
CA GLU A 51 10.66 31.90 -1.21
C GLU A 51 10.63 30.60 -0.40
N SER A 52 9.69 30.50 0.54
CA SER A 52 9.35 29.21 1.13
C SER A 52 8.42 28.49 0.15
N GLN A 53 8.99 27.95 -0.93
CA GLN A 53 8.32 26.97 -1.76
C GLN A 53 8.02 25.76 -0.88
N GLY A 54 6.75 25.67 -0.46
CA GLY A 54 6.23 24.53 0.27
C GLY A 54 6.49 23.25 -0.50
N ILE A 55 7.08 22.30 0.20
CA ILE A 55 7.34 20.94 -0.27
C ILE A 55 6.00 20.26 -0.55
N LEU A 56 5.46 20.45 -1.77
CA LEU A 56 4.71 19.42 -2.44
C LEU A 56 5.73 18.69 -3.31
N GLN A 57 6.45 17.75 -2.69
CA GLN A 57 7.17 16.75 -3.45
C GLN A 57 6.15 16.17 -4.45
N GLU A 58 6.42 16.35 -5.74
CA GLU A 58 6.05 15.34 -6.73
C GLU A 58 6.68 14.04 -6.25
N GLY A 59 5.92 13.32 -5.42
CA GLY A 59 6.27 12.01 -4.95
C GLY A 59 6.11 11.04 -6.10
N ASN A 60 7.01 11.09 -7.07
CA ASN A 60 7.48 9.85 -7.63
C ASN A 60 8.09 9.12 -6.43
N VAL A 61 7.32 8.19 -5.84
CA VAL A 61 7.67 7.37 -4.65
C VAL A 61 8.90 6.49 -4.90
N ILE A 62 9.56 6.65 -6.04
CA ILE A 62 10.81 6.02 -6.43
C ILE A 62 11.80 7.16 -6.70
N ASP A 63 12.41 7.68 -5.64
CA ASP A 63 13.69 8.38 -5.78
C ASP A 63 14.74 7.33 -6.18
N PRO A 64 15.30 7.38 -7.40
CA PRO A 64 16.29 6.40 -7.85
C PRO A 64 17.63 6.50 -7.11
N SER A 65 17.84 7.55 -6.29
CA SER A 65 19.09 7.78 -5.55
C SER A 65 19.11 7.14 -4.16
N VAL A 66 17.96 6.82 -3.57
CA VAL A 66 17.88 5.96 -2.37
C VAL A 66 17.78 4.50 -2.79
N SER A 67 18.79 4.04 -3.52
CA SER A 67 18.99 2.62 -3.76
C SER A 67 19.45 1.96 -2.47
N GLY A 68 18.51 1.61 -1.59
CA GLY A 68 18.74 0.60 -0.57
C GLY A 68 19.18 -0.67 -1.29
N GLY A 69 20.49 -0.90 -1.38
CA GLY A 69 21.06 -1.97 -2.18
C GLY A 69 20.43 -3.30 -1.83
N PHE A 70 20.18 -4.14 -2.85
CA PHE A 70 19.80 -5.54 -2.65
C PHE A 70 20.91 -6.24 -1.87
N SER A 71 20.80 -6.25 -0.55
CA SER A 71 21.68 -6.97 0.36
C SER A 71 21.05 -8.33 0.62
N LEU A 72 21.91 -9.36 0.76
CA LEU A 72 21.44 -10.68 1.19
C LEU A 72 20.65 -10.59 2.51
N VAL A 73 21.00 -9.64 3.38
CA VAL A 73 20.31 -9.41 4.65
C VAL A 73 18.88 -8.90 4.43
N THR A 74 18.65 -7.98 3.49
CA THR A 74 17.30 -7.44 3.22
C THR A 74 16.41 -8.48 2.55
N LEU A 75 16.96 -9.28 1.64
CA LEU A 75 16.26 -10.38 0.99
C LEU A 75 15.90 -11.49 2.01
N LEU A 76 16.85 -11.93 2.83
CA LEU A 76 16.61 -12.91 3.90
C LEU A 76 15.56 -12.41 4.89
N ARG A 77 15.59 -11.13 5.25
CA ARG A 77 14.57 -10.52 6.12
C ARG A 77 13.18 -10.54 5.50
N GLY A 78 13.06 -10.26 4.20
CA GLY A 78 11.80 -10.36 3.47
C GLY A 78 11.25 -11.79 3.45
N ILE A 79 12.10 -12.78 3.14
CA ILE A 79 11.74 -14.20 3.14
C ILE A 79 11.34 -14.66 4.55
N LEU A 80 12.09 -14.26 5.58
CA LEU A 80 11.77 -14.57 6.97
C LEU A 80 10.42 -13.98 7.38
N GLY A 81 10.12 -12.74 6.99
CA GLY A 81 8.83 -12.10 7.23
C GLY A 81 7.66 -12.88 6.60
N MET A 82 7.80 -13.27 5.32
CA MET A 82 6.81 -14.10 4.64
C MET A 82 6.62 -15.44 5.33
N PHE A 83 7.71 -16.10 5.73
CA PHE A 83 7.67 -17.37 6.46
C PHE A 83 6.95 -17.23 7.80
N VAL A 84 7.22 -16.16 8.57
CA VAL A 84 6.59 -15.92 9.87
C VAL A 84 5.07 -15.74 9.72
N ILE A 85 4.61 -14.99 8.70
CA ILE A 85 3.18 -14.80 8.45
C ILE A 85 2.51 -16.13 8.08
N LEU A 86 3.14 -16.94 7.20
CA LEU A 86 2.61 -18.25 6.84
C LEU A 86 2.62 -19.23 8.03
N PHE A 87 3.65 -19.19 8.86
CA PHE A 87 3.73 -19.98 10.08
C PHE A 87 2.64 -19.60 11.08
N LEU A 88 2.35 -18.30 11.20
CA LEU A 88 1.27 -17.79 12.05
C LEU A 88 -0.11 -18.19 11.50
N ALA A 89 -0.32 -18.12 10.19
CA ALA A 89 -1.54 -18.65 9.56
C ALA A 89 -1.70 -20.16 9.82
N TRP A 90 -0.59 -20.91 9.77
CA TRP A 90 -0.59 -22.35 10.06
C TRP A 90 -0.88 -22.67 11.53
N ILE A 91 -0.40 -21.85 12.49
CA ILE A 91 -0.64 -22.09 13.92
C ILE A 91 -2.10 -21.82 14.32
N PHE A 92 -2.72 -20.80 13.72
CA PHE A 92 -4.12 -20.46 13.94
C PHE A 92 -5.09 -21.24 13.05
N SER A 93 -4.59 -22.08 12.14
CA SER A 93 -5.43 -22.93 11.29
C SER A 93 -6.20 -23.96 12.13
N VAL A 94 -7.51 -24.00 11.93
CA VAL A 94 -8.43 -24.94 12.58
C VAL A 94 -8.14 -26.38 12.16
N ASN A 95 -7.85 -26.61 10.87
CA ASN A 95 -7.53 -27.93 10.34
C ASN A 95 -6.28 -27.91 9.47
N ARG A 96 -5.13 -28.17 10.10
CA ARG A 96 -3.80 -28.12 9.46
C ARG A 96 -3.61 -29.17 8.36
N LYS A 97 -4.38 -30.26 8.38
CA LYS A 97 -4.28 -31.34 7.39
C LYS A 97 -5.11 -31.07 6.13
N ALA A 98 -6.12 -30.21 6.23
CA ALA A 98 -6.99 -29.83 5.10
C ALA A 98 -6.46 -28.63 4.30
N ILE A 99 -5.24 -28.16 4.57
CA ILE A 99 -4.65 -27.02 3.87
C ILE A 99 -4.29 -27.44 2.43
N VAL A 100 -4.92 -26.78 1.46
CA VAL A 100 -4.63 -26.97 0.04
C VAL A 100 -3.39 -26.15 -0.33
N TRP A 101 -2.20 -26.75 -0.17
CA TRP A 101 -0.91 -26.09 -0.43
C TRP A 101 -0.77 -25.53 -1.85
N ARG A 102 -1.44 -26.14 -2.83
CA ARG A 102 -1.48 -25.63 -4.21
C ARG A 102 -2.01 -24.19 -4.27
N THR A 103 -3.12 -23.91 -3.60
CA THR A 103 -3.74 -22.58 -3.57
C THR A 103 -2.83 -21.57 -2.87
N VAL A 104 -2.21 -21.97 -1.75
CA VAL A 104 -1.28 -21.10 -0.99
C VAL A 104 -0.07 -20.72 -1.85
N ILE A 105 0.58 -21.71 -2.47
CA ILE A 105 1.78 -21.48 -3.29
C ILE A 105 1.45 -20.65 -4.53
N ILE A 106 0.34 -20.95 -5.23
CA ILE A 106 -0.06 -20.18 -6.41
C ILE A 106 -0.43 -18.74 -6.02
N GLY A 107 -1.12 -18.54 -4.90
CA GLY A 107 -1.45 -17.20 -4.41
C GLY A 107 -0.21 -16.35 -4.11
N LEU A 108 0.75 -16.94 -3.39
CA LEU A 108 2.04 -16.29 -3.12
C LEU A 108 2.82 -16.02 -4.40
N ALA A 109 2.82 -16.96 -5.35
CA ALA A 109 3.47 -16.78 -6.64
C ALA A 109 2.84 -15.63 -7.43
N ILE A 110 1.51 -15.54 -7.51
CA ILE A 110 0.80 -14.44 -8.18
C ILE A 110 1.13 -13.10 -7.53
N GLN A 111 1.13 -13.01 -6.20
CA GLN A 111 1.51 -11.80 -5.48
C GLN A 111 2.95 -11.37 -5.79
N LEU A 112 3.90 -12.31 -5.76
CA LEU A 112 5.31 -12.03 -6.05
C LEU A 112 5.53 -11.65 -7.51
N ILE A 113 4.90 -12.36 -8.46
CA ILE A 113 4.96 -12.05 -9.88
C ILE A 113 4.42 -10.66 -10.14
N LEU A 114 3.27 -10.30 -9.55
CA LEU A 114 2.68 -8.98 -9.71
C LEU A 114 3.58 -7.88 -9.13
N ALA A 115 4.16 -8.09 -7.94
CA ALA A 115 5.10 -7.15 -7.32
C ALA A 115 6.35 -6.91 -8.19
N ILE A 116 6.99 -7.99 -8.65
CA ILE A 116 8.18 -7.89 -9.51
C ILE A 116 7.82 -7.28 -10.86
N SER A 117 6.65 -7.62 -11.42
CA SER A 117 6.18 -7.07 -12.70
C SER A 117 6.04 -5.55 -12.62
N ILE A 118 5.38 -5.04 -11.57
CA ILE A 118 5.19 -3.59 -11.39
C ILE A 118 6.53 -2.88 -11.12
N LEU A 119 7.40 -3.49 -10.29
CA LEU A 119 8.64 -2.85 -9.87
C LEU A 119 9.73 -2.87 -10.95
N TYR A 120 9.85 -3.93 -11.75
CA TYR A 120 10.99 -4.14 -12.64
C TYR A 120 10.64 -4.04 -14.13
N VAL A 121 9.43 -4.42 -14.56
CA VAL A 121 9.09 -4.46 -15.99
C VAL A 121 8.68 -3.07 -16.48
N PRO A 122 9.45 -2.42 -17.39
CA PRO A 122 9.21 -1.03 -17.76
C PRO A 122 7.83 -0.78 -18.39
N PHE A 123 7.38 -1.69 -19.25
CA PHE A 123 6.06 -1.59 -19.89
C PHE A 123 4.91 -1.65 -18.89
N VAL A 124 5.03 -2.49 -17.86
CA VAL A 124 4.03 -2.60 -16.79
C VAL A 124 4.04 -1.32 -15.96
N ARG A 125 5.22 -0.83 -15.57
CA ARG A 125 5.37 0.43 -14.82
C ARG A 125 4.69 1.60 -15.53
N VAL A 126 4.95 1.81 -16.83
CA VAL A 126 4.33 2.89 -17.61
C VAL A 126 2.81 2.75 -17.66
N SER A 127 2.31 1.52 -17.80
CA SER A 127 0.86 1.26 -17.79
C SER A 127 0.22 1.62 -16.44
N PHE A 128 0.86 1.27 -15.33
CA PHE A 128 0.39 1.63 -13.98
C PHE A 128 0.53 3.13 -13.71
N GLU A 129 1.56 3.80 -14.22
CA GLU A 129 1.73 5.25 -14.13
C GLU A 129 0.62 5.98 -14.90
N PHE A 130 0.27 5.50 -16.10
CA PHE A 130 -0.85 6.02 -16.87
C PHE A 130 -2.17 5.91 -16.10
N VAL A 131 -2.44 4.74 -15.50
CA VAL A 131 -3.61 4.55 -14.64
C VAL A 131 -3.54 5.50 -13.43
N GLY A 132 -2.40 5.63 -12.79
CA GLY A 132 -2.17 6.56 -11.68
C GLY A 132 -2.51 8.02 -12.04
N LYS A 133 -2.11 8.48 -13.23
CA LYS A 133 -2.44 9.82 -13.73
C LYS A 133 -3.95 10.04 -13.92
N ILE A 134 -4.70 8.99 -14.30
CA ILE A 134 -6.16 9.06 -14.34
C ILE A 134 -6.73 9.29 -12.94
N PHE A 135 -6.24 8.55 -11.94
CA PHE A 135 -6.66 8.73 -10.54
C PHE A 135 -6.32 10.12 -10.00
N VAL A 136 -5.12 10.64 -10.28
CA VAL A 136 -4.73 12.01 -9.89
C VAL A 136 -5.68 13.04 -10.51
N LYS A 137 -6.01 12.90 -11.80
CA LYS A 137 -6.96 13.79 -12.47
C LYS A 137 -8.35 13.75 -11.85
N ILE A 138 -8.79 12.58 -11.39
CA ILE A 138 -10.06 12.43 -10.66
C ILE A 138 -9.99 13.13 -9.30
N LEU A 139 -8.85 13.04 -8.60
CA LEU A 139 -8.63 13.78 -7.35
C LEU A 139 -8.66 15.29 -7.58
N ASP A 140 -8.10 15.78 -8.69
CA ASP A 140 -8.16 17.20 -9.05
C ASP A 140 -9.61 17.68 -9.26
N PHE A 141 -10.43 16.91 -9.97
CA PHE A 141 -11.87 17.22 -10.12
C PHE A 141 -12.61 17.24 -8.78
N THR A 142 -12.24 16.32 -7.87
CA THR A 142 -12.80 16.30 -6.51
C THR A 142 -12.39 17.55 -5.74
N LYS A 143 -11.12 17.96 -5.85
CA LYS A 143 -10.59 19.16 -5.19
C LYS A 143 -11.29 20.43 -5.67
N GLU A 144 -11.51 20.57 -6.98
CA GLU A 144 -12.27 21.69 -7.54
C GLU A 144 -13.73 21.70 -7.01
N GLY A 145 -14.41 20.55 -7.00
CA GLY A 145 -15.77 20.44 -6.45
C GLY A 145 -15.85 20.75 -4.94
N SER A 146 -14.82 20.35 -4.18
CA SER A 146 -14.73 20.62 -2.75
C SER A 146 -14.41 22.09 -2.46
N THR A 147 -13.58 22.71 -3.28
CA THR A 147 -13.27 24.15 -3.20
C THR A 147 -14.51 24.97 -3.53
N PHE A 148 -15.33 24.55 -4.50
CA PHE A 148 -16.63 25.16 -4.76
C PHE A 148 -17.58 25.08 -3.56
N LEU A 149 -17.63 23.94 -2.87
CA LEU A 149 -18.54 23.73 -1.74
C LEU A 149 -18.09 24.40 -0.44
N PHE A 150 -16.79 24.36 -0.14
CA PHE A 150 -16.24 24.76 1.16
C PHE A 150 -15.38 26.03 1.12
N GLY A 151 -15.02 26.54 -0.07
CA GLY A 151 -14.31 27.79 -0.27
C GLY A 151 -13.03 27.90 0.56
N SER A 152 -12.95 28.92 1.41
CA SER A 152 -11.77 29.19 2.26
C SER A 152 -11.50 28.12 3.31
N LEU A 153 -12.42 27.19 3.60
CA LEU A 153 -12.17 26.07 4.51
C LEU A 153 -11.24 25.00 3.89
N MET A 154 -11.01 25.07 2.58
CA MET A 154 -10.01 24.28 1.86
C MET A 154 -8.63 24.95 1.79
N ASP A 155 -8.52 26.24 2.15
CA ASP A 155 -7.25 26.99 2.11
C ASP A 155 -6.33 26.52 3.24
N VAL A 156 -5.33 25.72 2.87
CA VAL A 156 -4.29 25.21 3.78
C VAL A 156 -3.50 26.36 4.41
N ASP A 157 -3.29 27.44 3.67
CA ASP A 157 -2.47 28.57 4.09
C ASP A 157 -3.12 29.43 5.19
N LYS A 158 -4.46 29.43 5.28
CA LYS A 158 -5.20 30.28 6.23
C LYS A 158 -5.67 29.54 7.47
N LEU A 159 -6.06 28.28 7.32
CA LEU A 159 -6.73 27.50 8.38
C LEU A 159 -5.99 26.21 8.73
N GLY A 160 -4.87 25.92 8.07
CA GLY A 160 -4.18 24.64 8.16
C GLY A 160 -4.92 23.53 7.41
N SER A 161 -4.26 22.40 7.22
CA SER A 161 -4.88 21.23 6.57
C SER A 161 -5.93 20.58 7.47
N ILE A 162 -7.19 21.00 7.33
CA ILE A 162 -8.31 20.35 8.02
C ILE A 162 -8.59 19.01 7.35
N PHE A 163 -8.21 17.94 8.03
CA PHE A 163 -8.37 16.55 7.56
C PHE A 163 -9.76 16.26 6.96
N ALA A 164 -10.82 16.70 7.64
CA ALA A 164 -12.19 16.44 7.24
C ALA A 164 -12.52 17.00 5.85
N PHE A 165 -12.10 18.21 5.53
CA PHE A 165 -12.42 18.85 4.25
C PHE A 165 -11.50 18.38 3.11
N GLN A 166 -10.31 17.87 3.42
CA GLN A 166 -9.40 17.35 2.39
C GLN A 166 -9.71 15.91 1.97
N ILE A 167 -10.11 15.07 2.93
CA ILE A 167 -10.18 13.62 2.69
C ILE A 167 -11.61 13.13 2.52
N LEU A 168 -12.57 13.64 3.30
CA LEU A 168 -13.95 13.13 3.22
C LEU A 168 -14.63 13.41 1.87
N PRO A 169 -14.49 14.58 1.23
CA PRO A 169 -15.09 14.82 -0.08
C PRO A 169 -14.57 13.88 -1.15
N THR A 170 -13.28 13.53 -1.10
CA THR A 170 -12.66 12.52 -1.95
C THR A 170 -13.36 11.17 -1.81
N ILE A 171 -13.62 10.73 -0.57
CA ILE A 171 -14.35 9.48 -0.32
C ILE A 171 -15.76 9.54 -0.92
N ILE A 172 -16.51 10.62 -0.67
CA ILE A 172 -17.88 10.79 -1.17
C ILE A 172 -17.93 10.75 -2.70
N PHE A 173 -17.02 11.48 -3.37
CA PHE A 173 -16.93 11.51 -4.82
C PHE A 173 -16.58 10.12 -5.38
N PHE A 174 -15.57 9.44 -4.83
CA PHE A 174 -15.18 8.10 -5.28
C PHE A 174 -16.26 7.06 -5.02
N SER A 175 -17.00 7.14 -3.91
CA SER A 175 -18.15 6.27 -3.65
C SER A 175 -19.25 6.46 -4.69
N ALA A 176 -19.58 7.71 -5.03
CA ALA A 176 -20.57 8.02 -6.07
C ALA A 176 -20.09 7.54 -7.46
N LEU A 177 -18.83 7.78 -7.81
CA LEU A 177 -18.23 7.32 -9.06
C LEU A 177 -18.23 5.79 -9.16
N THR A 178 -17.85 5.10 -8.07
CA THR A 178 -17.86 3.63 -8.02
C THR A 178 -19.28 3.08 -8.16
N SER A 179 -20.26 3.69 -7.49
CA SER A 179 -21.68 3.35 -7.65
C SER A 179 -22.16 3.55 -9.09
N LEU A 180 -21.72 4.61 -9.77
CA LEU A 180 -22.03 4.84 -11.18
C LEU A 180 -21.39 3.78 -12.08
N LEU A 181 -20.11 3.47 -11.89
CA LEU A 181 -19.42 2.43 -12.64
C LEU A 181 -20.02 1.04 -12.41
N PHE A 182 -20.55 0.79 -11.21
CA PHE A 182 -21.30 -0.40 -10.88
C PHE A 182 -22.65 -0.42 -11.59
N TYR A 183 -23.41 0.67 -11.59
CA TYR A 183 -24.67 0.76 -12.33
C TYR A 183 -24.47 0.56 -13.85
N LEU A 184 -23.38 1.08 -14.41
CA LEU A 184 -23.01 0.94 -15.82
C LEU A 184 -22.49 -0.46 -16.20
N GLY A 185 -22.26 -1.35 -15.24
CA GLY A 185 -21.80 -2.71 -15.53
C GLY A 185 -20.29 -2.84 -15.75
N ILE A 186 -19.50 -1.78 -15.54
CA ILE A 186 -18.05 -1.79 -15.84
C ILE A 186 -17.30 -2.61 -14.78
N ILE A 187 -17.58 -2.37 -13.50
CA ILE A 187 -16.95 -3.09 -12.38
C ILE A 187 -17.25 -4.59 -12.50
N GLN A 188 -18.47 -4.96 -12.85
CA GLN A 188 -18.89 -6.36 -12.99
C GLN A 188 -18.07 -7.09 -14.06
N LYS A 189 -17.81 -6.46 -15.21
CA LYS A 189 -16.97 -7.05 -16.28
C LYS A 189 -15.53 -7.25 -15.82
N VAL A 190 -14.94 -6.25 -15.15
CA VAL A 190 -13.57 -6.32 -14.64
C VAL A 190 -13.45 -7.38 -13.54
N VAL A 191 -14.35 -7.35 -12.56
CA VAL A 191 -14.40 -8.30 -11.45
C VAL A 191 -14.63 -9.72 -11.94
N TYR A 192 -15.50 -9.94 -12.94
CA TYR A 192 -15.69 -11.26 -13.56
C TYR A 192 -14.39 -11.76 -14.22
N GLY A 193 -13.66 -10.91 -14.93
CA GLY A 193 -12.37 -11.26 -15.52
C GLY A 193 -11.33 -11.68 -14.46
N LEU A 194 -11.23 -10.94 -13.36
CA LEU A 194 -10.34 -11.28 -12.25
C LEU A 194 -10.77 -12.56 -11.53
N ALA A 195 -12.08 -12.74 -11.29
CA ALA A 195 -12.63 -13.94 -10.66
C ALA A 195 -12.39 -15.18 -11.53
N TRP A 196 -12.53 -15.05 -12.85
CA TRP A 196 -12.22 -16.11 -13.80
C TRP A 196 -10.73 -16.48 -13.76
N LEU A 197 -9.84 -15.47 -13.72
CA LEU A 197 -8.40 -15.68 -13.57
C LEU A 197 -8.07 -16.44 -12.27
N MET A 198 -8.68 -16.05 -11.14
CA MET A 198 -8.47 -16.73 -9.85
C MET A 198 -9.04 -18.15 -9.84
N THR A 199 -10.24 -18.36 -10.38
CA THR A 199 -10.84 -19.70 -10.52
C THR A 199 -9.92 -20.61 -11.33
N LYS A 200 -9.35 -20.11 -12.43
CA LYS A 200 -8.49 -20.90 -13.33
C LYS A 200 -7.12 -21.20 -12.72
N THR A 201 -6.51 -20.22 -12.05
CA THR A 201 -5.16 -20.36 -11.50
C THR A 201 -5.18 -21.09 -10.15
N MET A 202 -6.00 -20.62 -9.21
CA MET A 202 -5.99 -21.06 -7.81
C MET A 202 -7.00 -22.18 -7.48
N HIS A 203 -7.87 -22.56 -8.43
CA HIS A 203 -8.92 -23.58 -8.26
C HIS A 203 -9.88 -23.29 -7.09
N LEU A 204 -10.12 -22.00 -6.85
CA LEU A 204 -11.13 -21.53 -5.90
C LEU A 204 -12.53 -21.68 -6.51
N SER A 205 -13.56 -21.71 -5.67
CA SER A 205 -14.94 -21.67 -6.19
C SER A 205 -15.24 -20.33 -6.88
N GLY A 206 -16.22 -20.33 -7.78
CA GLY A 206 -16.62 -19.11 -8.49
C GLY A 206 -17.09 -18.01 -7.53
N ALA A 207 -17.84 -18.37 -6.48
CA ALA A 207 -18.30 -17.43 -5.46
C ALA A 207 -17.15 -16.88 -4.60
N GLU A 208 -16.21 -17.71 -4.15
CA GLU A 208 -15.02 -17.24 -3.42
C GLU A 208 -14.17 -16.31 -4.30
N SER A 209 -13.94 -16.69 -5.56
CA SER A 209 -13.16 -15.89 -6.50
C SER A 209 -13.83 -14.56 -6.81
N LEU A 210 -15.17 -14.54 -6.94
CA LEU A 210 -15.93 -13.32 -7.20
C LEU A 210 -15.91 -12.38 -5.99
N SER A 211 -16.03 -12.92 -4.78
CA SER A 211 -15.92 -12.14 -3.53
C SER A 211 -14.50 -11.58 -3.31
N VAL A 212 -13.45 -12.36 -3.62
CA VAL A 212 -12.06 -11.88 -3.53
C VAL A 212 -11.78 -10.81 -4.59
N ALA A 213 -12.20 -11.03 -5.84
CA ALA A 213 -12.04 -10.04 -6.92
C ALA A 213 -12.87 -8.76 -6.67
N GLY A 214 -14.08 -8.90 -6.10
CA GLY A 214 -14.94 -7.78 -5.75
C GLY A 214 -14.32 -6.88 -4.67
N ASN A 215 -13.63 -7.46 -3.68
CA ASN A 215 -12.96 -6.71 -2.59
C ASN A 215 -11.84 -5.77 -3.07
N ILE A 216 -11.38 -5.88 -4.33
CA ILE A 216 -10.40 -4.96 -4.91
C ILE A 216 -11.03 -3.60 -5.23
N PHE A 217 -12.33 -3.59 -5.57
CA PHE A 217 -13.04 -2.38 -6.03
C PHE A 217 -14.19 -1.96 -5.13
N LEU A 218 -14.80 -2.92 -4.44
CA LEU A 218 -15.94 -2.73 -3.56
C LEU A 218 -15.51 -2.86 -2.11
N GLY A 219 -16.20 -2.15 -1.22
CA GLY A 219 -15.96 -2.27 0.20
C GLY A 219 -16.21 -3.70 0.70
N GLN A 220 -15.65 -4.02 1.87
CA GLN A 220 -15.81 -5.34 2.52
C GLN A 220 -17.28 -5.74 2.75
N THR A 221 -18.19 -4.76 2.81
CA THR A 221 -19.65 -4.96 2.95
C THR A 221 -20.38 -5.10 1.62
N GLU A 222 -19.78 -4.68 0.51
CA GLU A 222 -20.39 -4.63 -0.82
C GLU A 222 -19.94 -5.79 -1.71
N SER A 223 -18.71 -6.29 -1.54
CA SER A 223 -18.24 -7.45 -2.28
C SER A 223 -19.08 -8.71 -2.05
N PRO A 224 -19.50 -9.05 -0.80
CA PRO A 224 -20.39 -10.19 -0.58
C PRO A 224 -21.77 -10.04 -1.25
N LEU A 225 -22.22 -8.81 -1.52
CA LEU A 225 -23.49 -8.56 -2.21
C LEU A 225 -23.46 -9.09 -3.66
N MET A 226 -22.29 -9.12 -4.29
CA MET A 226 -22.11 -9.67 -5.65
C MET A 226 -22.34 -11.17 -5.72
N VAL A 227 -22.19 -11.88 -4.60
CA VAL A 227 -22.36 -13.34 -4.49
C VAL A 227 -23.55 -13.71 -3.60
N LYS A 228 -24.44 -12.75 -3.28
CA LYS A 228 -25.54 -12.95 -2.34
C LYS A 228 -26.40 -14.17 -2.67
N GLU A 229 -26.70 -14.41 -3.95
CA GLU A 229 -27.51 -15.58 -4.37
C GLU A 229 -26.81 -16.93 -4.21
N TYR A 230 -25.51 -16.93 -3.88
CA TYR A 230 -24.71 -18.12 -3.60
C TYR A 230 -24.38 -18.27 -2.10
N LEU A 231 -24.82 -17.34 -1.26
CA LEU A 231 -24.65 -17.37 0.19
C LEU A 231 -26.02 -17.67 0.86
N PRO A 232 -26.05 -18.52 1.91
CA PRO A 232 -27.29 -18.82 2.64
C PRO A 232 -27.82 -17.62 3.44
#